data_AF-A0A8B6BZH2-F1
#
_entry.id   AF-A0A8B6BZH2-F1
#
_cell.length_a   1.000
_cell.length_b   1.000
_cell.length_c   1.000
_cell.angle_alpha   90.00
_cell.angle_beta   90.00
_cell.angle_gamma   90.00
#
_symmetry.space_group_name_H-M   'P 1'
#
loop_
_entity.id
_entity.type
_entity.pdbx_description
1 polymer ?
#
loop_
_entity_poly.entity_id
_entity_poly.type
_entity_poly.pdbx_seq_one_letter_code
_entity_poly.pdbx_strand_id
1 'polypeptide(L)'
;MICIPWIRGASIDRKLCYTSLRSKTFSLEPFSRFPIPSNDSLPADVQTTFQETKKKAGFVPNVFKALSYRPDELKAFIQYYDVVMDEKGNLTKADKEMIIVATSAVNSCLYCIIAHGALHRIYSKDPYLADQVCVISVPGRFAAGKK
;
A
#
# COMPACT_ATOMS: atom_id res chain seq x y z
N MET A 1 -12.82 48.84 -8.92
CA MET A 1 -13.25 48.62 -10.32
C MET A 1 -12.56 47.33 -10.75
N ILE A 2 -13.23 46.20 -10.96
CA ILE A 2 -14.42 45.95 -11.77
C ILE A 2 -15.39 45.02 -11.00
N CYS A 3 -16.68 45.39 -10.98
CA CYS A 3 -17.78 44.53 -10.52
C CYS A 3 -18.23 43.61 -11.65
N ILE A 4 -18.61 42.36 -11.35
CA ILE A 4 -19.80 41.78 -11.99
C ILE A 4 -20.79 41.36 -10.89
N PRO A 5 -21.89 42.10 -10.76
CA PRO A 5 -22.97 41.87 -9.80
C PRO A 5 -24.06 41.03 -10.46
N TRP A 6 -24.26 39.78 -10.05
CA TRP A 6 -25.53 39.06 -10.23
C TRP A 6 -25.54 37.81 -9.34
N ILE A 7 -26.21 37.94 -8.20
CA ILE A 7 -27.01 36.96 -7.44
C ILE A 7 -27.30 37.68 -6.11
N ARG A 8 -28.27 38.60 -6.17
CA ARG A 8 -29.03 38.99 -4.97
C ARG A 8 -30.06 37.88 -4.76
N GLY A 9 -30.17 37.36 -3.54
CA GLY A 9 -31.35 36.61 -3.13
C GLY A 9 -31.24 35.09 -3.20
N ALA A 10 -30.25 34.51 -2.52
CA ALA A 10 -30.46 33.21 -1.90
C ALA A 10 -29.75 33.25 -0.54
N SER A 11 -30.54 33.31 0.53
CA SER A 11 -30.04 32.92 1.86
C SER A 11 -29.69 31.44 1.76
N ILE A 12 -28.47 31.13 1.35
CA ILE A 12 -27.92 29.78 1.43
C ILE A 12 -27.68 29.55 2.91
N ASP A 13 -28.67 28.94 3.54
CA ASP A 13 -28.55 28.38 4.87
C ASP A 13 -27.33 27.44 4.86
N ARG A 14 -26.25 27.84 5.55
CA ARG A 14 -25.01 27.05 5.68
C ARG A 14 -25.26 25.68 6.33
N LYS A 15 -26.46 25.42 6.86
CA LYS A 15 -26.84 24.11 7.40
C LYS A 15 -27.28 23.09 6.34
N LEU A 16 -27.56 23.49 5.09
CA LEU A 16 -28.03 22.56 4.05
C LEU A 16 -26.91 21.88 3.25
N CYS A 17 -25.66 22.35 3.33
CA CYS A 17 -24.53 21.69 2.67
C CYS A 17 -23.79 20.70 3.58
N TYR A 18 -24.05 20.74 4.90
CA TYR A 18 -23.38 19.89 5.90
C TYR A 18 -24.31 18.83 6.53
N THR A 19 -25.44 18.53 5.89
CA THR A 19 -26.40 17.53 6.41
C THR A 19 -26.63 16.35 5.46
N SER A 20 -25.88 16.28 4.36
CA SER A 20 -25.89 15.16 3.41
C SER A 20 -24.55 14.41 3.28
N LEU A 21 -23.62 14.59 4.23
CA LEU A 21 -22.54 13.62 4.48
C LEU A 21 -22.98 12.71 5.63
N ARG A 22 -24.12 12.05 5.40
CA ARG A 22 -24.64 10.96 6.21
C ARG A 22 -23.59 9.85 6.21
N SER A 23 -22.86 9.74 7.31
CA SER A 23 -22.16 8.55 7.80
C SER A 23 -22.00 7.42 6.77
N LYS A 24 -21.11 7.58 5.79
CA LYS A 24 -20.39 6.40 5.33
C LYS A 24 -19.49 6.06 6.49
N THR A 25 -19.91 5.11 7.30
CA THR A 25 -18.93 4.21 7.91
C THR A 25 -17.96 3.89 6.79
N PHE A 26 -16.70 4.25 6.96
CA PHE A 26 -15.65 3.84 6.04
C PHE A 26 -15.54 2.33 6.26
N SER A 27 -16.49 1.58 5.67
CA SER A 27 -16.35 0.14 5.52
C SER A 27 -15.09 0.01 4.69
N LEU A 28 -14.00 -0.38 5.36
CA LEU A 28 -12.71 -0.59 4.72
C LEU A 28 -12.99 -1.49 3.52
N GLU A 29 -12.83 -0.93 2.32
CA GLU A 29 -12.91 -1.70 1.09
C GLU A 29 -12.05 -2.96 1.28
N PRO A 30 -12.56 -4.15 0.91
CA PRO A 30 -11.82 -5.37 1.12
C PRO A 30 -10.48 -5.29 0.36
N PHE A 31 -9.37 -5.36 1.08
CA PHE A 31 -8.01 -5.29 0.50
C PHE A 31 -7.59 -6.60 -0.19
N SER A 32 -8.43 -7.63 -0.12
CA SER A 32 -8.24 -8.93 -0.77
C SER A 32 -9.54 -9.35 -1.44
N ARG A 33 -9.44 -9.93 -2.64
CA ARG A 33 -10.55 -10.60 -3.32
C ARG A 33 -10.91 -11.94 -2.66
N PHE A 34 -9.94 -12.58 -2.01
CA PHE A 34 -10.11 -13.86 -1.34
C PHE A 34 -10.45 -13.67 0.15
N PRO A 35 -11.08 -14.67 0.79
CA PRO A 35 -11.39 -14.61 2.21
C PRO A 35 -10.13 -14.36 3.05
N ILE A 36 -10.25 -13.49 4.04
CA ILE A 36 -9.18 -13.22 5.00
C ILE A 36 -9.56 -13.95 6.30
N PRO A 37 -8.87 -15.04 6.67
CA PRO A 37 -9.16 -15.77 7.90
C PRO A 37 -8.89 -14.91 9.13
N SER A 38 -9.65 -15.14 10.20
CA SER A 38 -9.39 -14.50 11.50
C SER A 38 -8.11 -15.08 12.12
N ASN A 39 -7.41 -14.28 12.95
CA ASN A 39 -6.17 -14.72 13.59
C ASN A 39 -6.34 -16.04 14.37
N ASP A 40 -7.46 -16.19 15.08
CA ASP A 40 -7.71 -17.36 15.94
C ASP A 40 -7.93 -18.66 15.15
N SER A 41 -8.30 -18.54 13.87
CA SER A 41 -8.48 -19.68 12.96
C SER A 41 -7.19 -20.15 12.30
N LEU A 42 -6.08 -19.42 12.47
CA LEU A 42 -4.80 -19.73 11.84
C LEU A 42 -3.98 -20.75 12.65
N PRO A 43 -3.07 -21.50 11.99
CA PRO A 43 -2.07 -22.30 12.68
C PRO A 43 -1.23 -21.48 13.68
N ALA A 44 -0.81 -22.10 14.78
CA ALA A 44 -0.15 -21.42 15.90
C ALA A 44 1.18 -20.73 15.51
N ASP A 45 1.90 -21.30 14.53
CA ASP A 45 3.13 -20.73 14.00
C ASP A 45 2.86 -19.43 13.22
N VAL A 46 1.83 -19.40 12.37
CA VAL A 46 1.41 -18.19 11.64
C VAL A 46 0.94 -17.10 12.61
N GLN A 47 0.19 -17.47 13.65
CA GLN A 47 -0.22 -16.53 14.70
C GLN A 47 1.00 -15.91 15.39
N THR A 48 2.00 -16.72 15.72
CA THR A 48 3.26 -16.26 16.31
C THR A 48 3.96 -15.26 15.38
N THR A 49 4.09 -15.59 14.09
CA THR A 49 4.66 -14.68 13.08
C THR A 49 3.92 -13.35 13.05
N PHE A 50 2.58 -13.34 13.06
CA PHE A 50 1.79 -12.11 13.07
C PHE A 50 2.05 -11.26 14.31
N GLN A 51 2.16 -11.88 15.48
CA GLN A 51 2.48 -11.16 16.72
C GLN A 51 3.89 -10.55 16.67
N GLU A 52 4.87 -11.28 16.16
CA GLU A 52 6.24 -10.78 16.01
C GLU A 52 6.32 -9.64 15.00
N THR A 53 5.68 -9.77 13.84
CA THR A 53 5.61 -8.69 12.85
C THR A 53 4.93 -7.46 13.44
N LYS A 54 3.83 -7.63 14.17
CA LYS A 54 3.12 -6.51 14.82
C LYS A 54 3.98 -5.83 15.88
N LYS A 55 4.77 -6.58 16.66
CA LYS A 55 5.73 -6.00 17.63
C LYS A 55 6.83 -5.19 16.95
N LYS A 56 7.34 -5.66 15.80
CA LYS A 56 8.42 -5.00 15.05
C LYS A 56 7.94 -3.77 14.26
N ALA A 57 6.82 -3.89 13.54
CA ALA A 57 6.33 -2.88 12.59
C ALA A 57 5.15 -2.04 13.13
N GLY A 58 4.56 -2.40 14.26
CA GLY A 58 3.36 -1.77 14.83
C GLY A 58 2.04 -2.26 14.21
N PHE A 59 2.10 -2.99 13.09
CA PHE A 59 0.94 -3.57 12.42
C PHE A 59 1.33 -4.85 11.67
N VAL A 60 0.32 -5.63 11.24
CA VAL A 60 0.51 -6.78 10.34
C VAL A 60 0.23 -6.33 8.91
N PRO A 61 1.20 -6.42 7.98
CA PRO A 61 1.01 -6.07 6.57
C PRO A 61 -0.16 -6.82 5.94
N ASN A 62 -0.89 -6.15 5.05
CA ASN A 62 -2.06 -6.76 4.43
C ASN A 62 -1.70 -7.97 3.54
N VAL A 63 -0.50 -8.02 2.95
CA VAL A 63 -0.03 -9.21 2.21
C VAL A 63 0.05 -10.45 3.08
N PHE A 64 0.44 -10.32 4.35
CA PHE A 64 0.49 -11.45 5.29
C PHE A 64 -0.92 -11.94 5.62
N LYS A 65 -1.85 -11.02 5.87
CA LYS A 65 -3.27 -11.34 6.12
C LYS A 65 -3.97 -11.93 4.89
N ALA A 66 -3.65 -11.45 3.70
CA ALA A 66 -4.24 -11.96 2.47
C ALA A 66 -3.72 -13.37 2.15
N LEU A 67 -2.42 -13.60 2.27
CA LEU A 67 -1.80 -14.90 2.03
C LEU A 67 -2.07 -15.92 3.13
N SER A 68 -2.48 -15.50 4.33
CA SER A 68 -2.83 -16.46 5.40
C SER A 68 -4.05 -17.32 5.09
N TYR A 69 -4.83 -16.99 4.05
CA TYR A 69 -5.81 -17.90 3.45
C TYR A 69 -5.18 -19.24 3.02
N ARG A 70 -3.88 -19.24 2.69
CA ARG A 70 -3.06 -20.39 2.34
C ARG A 70 -1.80 -20.41 3.22
N PRO A 71 -1.90 -20.97 4.45
CA PRO A 71 -0.82 -20.89 5.43
C PRO A 71 0.53 -21.42 4.94
N ASP A 72 0.54 -22.52 4.19
CA ASP A 72 1.79 -23.10 3.68
C ASP A 72 2.45 -22.22 2.61
N GLU A 73 1.64 -21.58 1.75
CA GLU A 73 2.12 -20.61 0.76
C GLU A 73 2.68 -19.35 1.46
N LEU A 74 2.02 -18.86 2.51
CA LEU A 74 2.50 -17.75 3.33
C LEU A 74 3.86 -18.06 3.98
N LYS A 75 4.02 -19.25 4.56
CA LYS A 75 5.28 -19.66 5.21
C LYS A 75 6.43 -19.68 4.21
N ALA A 76 6.21 -20.29 3.05
CA ALA A 76 7.20 -20.32 1.96
C ALA A 76 7.53 -18.90 1.48
N PHE A 77 6.51 -18.04 1.35
CA PHE A 77 6.70 -16.64 0.94
C PHE A 77 7.57 -15.86 1.92
N ILE A 78 7.28 -15.93 3.22
CA ILE A 78 8.07 -15.24 4.25
C ILE A 78 9.49 -15.76 4.28
N GLN A 79 9.69 -17.08 4.24
CA GLN A 79 11.02 -17.68 4.24
C GLN A 79 11.84 -17.22 3.04
N TYR A 80 11.26 -17.22 1.84
CA TYR A 80 11.94 -16.74 0.64
C TYR A 80 12.29 -15.25 0.74
N TYR A 81 11.35 -14.44 1.22
CA TYR A 81 11.55 -13.01 1.43
C TYR A 81 12.70 -12.72 2.41
N ASP A 82 12.71 -13.40 3.56
CA ASP A 82 13.73 -13.21 4.59
C ASP A 82 15.12 -13.60 4.07
N VAL A 83 15.23 -14.72 3.33
CA VAL A 83 16.49 -15.11 2.68
C VAL A 83 16.97 -14.00 1.74
N VAL A 84 16.13 -13.55 0.81
CA VAL A 84 16.53 -12.52 -0.18
C VAL A 84 16.89 -11.20 0.50
N MET A 85 16.14 -10.77 1.50
CA MET A 85 16.31 -9.45 2.10
C MET A 85 17.41 -9.39 3.16
N ASP A 86 17.57 -10.43 3.97
CA ASP A 86 18.55 -10.47 5.07
C ASP A 86 19.87 -11.14 4.69
N GLU A 87 19.98 -11.81 3.54
CA GLU A 87 21.25 -12.37 3.07
C GLU A 87 22.30 -11.27 2.88
N LYS A 88 23.49 -11.53 3.44
CA LYS A 88 24.66 -10.65 3.34
C LYS A 88 25.21 -10.74 1.92
N GLY A 89 25.27 -9.61 1.24
CA GLY A 89 25.82 -9.51 -0.10
C GLY A 89 26.26 -8.08 -0.42
N ASN A 90 26.51 -7.82 -1.70
CA ASN A 90 26.98 -6.51 -2.16
C ASN A 90 25.86 -5.46 -2.27
N LEU A 91 24.59 -5.87 -2.11
CA LEU A 91 23.44 -4.97 -2.15
C LEU A 91 22.98 -4.62 -0.74
N THR A 92 22.84 -3.33 -0.48
CA THR A 92 22.25 -2.85 0.78
C THR A 92 20.75 -3.14 0.81
N LYS A 93 20.13 -3.04 1.99
CA LYS A 93 18.66 -3.14 2.10
C LYS A 93 17.95 -2.08 1.25
N ALA A 94 18.49 -0.87 1.19
CA ALA A 94 17.95 0.19 0.34
C ALA A 94 18.01 -0.20 -1.15
N ASP A 95 19.13 -0.77 -1.63
CA ASP A 95 19.25 -1.21 -3.02
C ASP A 95 18.25 -2.31 -3.37
N LYS A 96 18.07 -3.29 -2.47
CA LYS A 96 17.09 -4.37 -2.64
C LYS A 96 15.66 -3.81 -2.75
N GLU A 97 15.27 -2.90 -1.85
CA GLU A 97 13.95 -2.25 -1.92
C GLU A 97 13.79 -1.41 -3.20
N MET A 98 14.85 -0.74 -3.67
CA MET A 98 14.81 0.05 -4.90
C MET A 98 14.52 -0.83 -6.13
N ILE A 99 15.15 -2.01 -6.20
CA ILE A 99 14.87 -3.00 -7.24
C ILE A 99 13.41 -3.46 -7.18
N ILE A 100 12.88 -3.70 -5.96
CA ILE A 100 11.47 -4.09 -5.78
C ILE A 100 10.54 -2.98 -6.27
N VAL A 101 10.79 -1.72 -5.92
CA VAL A 101 9.95 -0.59 -6.38
C VAL A 101 9.98 -0.46 -7.90
N ALA A 102 11.16 -0.49 -8.52
CA ALA A 102 11.32 -0.36 -9.97
C ALA A 102 10.58 -1.49 -10.73
N THR A 103 10.78 -2.74 -10.30
CA THR A 103 10.11 -3.90 -10.91
C THR A 103 8.60 -3.90 -10.67
N SER A 104 8.15 -3.45 -9.49
CA SER A 104 6.74 -3.31 -9.16
C SER A 104 6.04 -2.24 -10.01
N ALA A 105 6.73 -1.14 -10.30
CA ALA A 105 6.24 -0.07 -11.16
C ALA A 105 6.01 -0.55 -12.60
N VAL A 106 6.97 -1.30 -13.17
CA VAL A 106 6.81 -1.96 -14.49
C VAL A 106 5.58 -2.89 -14.50
N ASN A 107 5.36 -3.60 -13.39
CA ASN A 107 4.22 -4.53 -13.25
C ASN A 107 2.91 -3.86 -12.82
N SER A 108 2.89 -2.53 -12.63
CA SER A 108 1.73 -1.79 -12.13
C SER A 108 1.17 -2.35 -10.81
N CYS A 109 2.04 -2.86 -9.94
CA CYS A 109 1.64 -3.46 -8.67
C CYS A 109 1.50 -2.40 -7.58
N LEU A 110 0.28 -1.90 -7.39
CA LEU A 110 -0.01 -0.83 -6.42
C LEU A 110 0.48 -1.17 -5.00
N TYR A 111 0.20 -2.37 -4.50
CA TYR A 111 0.59 -2.76 -3.14
C TYR A 111 2.11 -2.70 -2.96
N CYS A 112 2.86 -3.30 -3.87
CA CYS A 112 4.31 -3.38 -3.75
C CYS A 112 4.98 -2.02 -3.91
N ILE A 113 4.52 -1.19 -4.84
CA ILE A 113 5.01 0.19 -5.02
C ILE A 113 4.90 0.97 -3.70
N ILE A 114 3.73 0.94 -3.08
CA ILE A 114 3.48 1.74 -1.87
C ILE A 114 4.21 1.15 -0.66
N ALA A 115 4.16 -0.17 -0.47
CA ALA A 115 4.77 -0.83 0.68
C ALA A 115 6.30 -0.75 0.64
N HIS A 116 6.91 -1.16 -0.47
CA HIS A 116 8.37 -1.17 -0.61
C HIS A 116 8.93 0.23 -0.83
N GLY A 117 8.15 1.16 -1.41
CA GLY A 117 8.54 2.57 -1.44
C GLY A 117 8.65 3.19 -0.05
N ALA A 118 7.76 2.81 0.88
CA ALA A 118 7.87 3.24 2.28
C ALA A 118 9.11 2.65 2.98
N LEU A 119 9.39 1.35 2.78
CA LEU A 119 10.58 0.70 3.34
C LEU A 119 11.87 1.29 2.75
N HIS A 120 11.91 1.51 1.44
CA HIS A 120 13.03 2.17 0.78
C HIS A 120 13.34 3.51 1.43
N ARG A 121 12.36 4.41 1.59
CA ARG A 121 12.55 5.72 2.23
C ARG A 121 13.15 5.62 3.63
N ILE A 122 12.78 4.58 4.39
CA ILE A 122 13.33 4.34 5.73
C ILE A 122 14.81 3.91 5.64
N TYR A 123 15.14 2.99 4.74
CA TYR A 123 16.51 2.47 4.63
C TYR A 123 17.48 3.43 3.92
N SER A 124 17.03 4.09 2.86
CA SER A 124 17.83 5.07 2.11
C SER A 124 17.98 6.40 2.86
N LYS A 125 17.05 6.71 3.78
CA LYS A 125 16.90 8.02 4.42
C LYS A 125 16.66 9.15 3.42
N ASP A 126 16.17 8.82 2.23
CA ASP A 126 15.80 9.76 1.17
C ASP A 126 14.28 9.67 0.94
N PRO A 127 13.53 10.76 1.20
CA PRO A 127 12.07 10.75 1.06
C PRO A 127 11.58 10.78 -0.40
N TYR A 128 12.41 11.15 -1.38
CA TYR A 128 11.98 11.39 -2.75
C TYR A 128 12.33 10.25 -3.72
N LEU A 129 13.42 9.53 -3.46
CA LEU A 129 13.98 8.59 -4.44
C LEU A 129 13.01 7.45 -4.82
N ALA A 130 12.21 6.95 -3.88
CA ALA A 130 11.23 5.90 -4.18
C ALA A 130 10.17 6.35 -5.20
N ASP A 131 9.73 7.60 -5.11
CA ASP A 131 8.70 8.15 -6.00
C ASP A 131 9.29 8.44 -7.39
N GLN A 132 10.54 8.91 -7.44
CA GLN A 132 11.28 9.09 -8.68
C GLN A 132 11.44 7.76 -9.43
N VAL A 133 11.85 6.70 -8.72
CA VAL A 133 12.01 5.36 -9.32
C VAL A 133 10.68 4.81 -9.83
N CYS A 134 9.58 5.04 -9.09
CA CYS A 134 8.25 4.55 -9.50
C CYS A 134 7.74 5.18 -10.80
N VAL A 135 8.09 6.43 -11.11
CA VAL A 135 7.58 7.13 -12.32
C VAL A 135 8.43 6.86 -13.57
N ILE A 136 9.68 6.40 -13.41
CA ILE A 136 10.64 6.26 -14.50
C ILE A 136 10.29 5.09 -15.45
N SER A 137 9.41 4.16 -15.05
CA SER A 137 9.30 2.87 -15.72
C SER A 137 8.00 2.60 -16.44
N VAL A 138 7.53 3.46 -17.37
CA VAL A 138 6.88 2.97 -18.61
C VAL A 138 6.89 4.01 -19.75
N PRO A 139 7.78 3.90 -20.75
CA PRO A 139 7.51 4.47 -22.06
C PRO A 139 6.31 3.71 -22.67
N GLY A 140 5.18 4.40 -22.88
CA GLY A 140 4.06 3.87 -23.67
C GLY A 140 2.77 3.45 -22.93
N ARG A 141 2.68 3.49 -21.59
CA ARG A 141 1.41 3.18 -20.88
C ARG A 141 0.54 4.38 -20.52
N PHE A 142 1.05 5.61 -20.53
CA PHE A 142 0.19 6.80 -20.54
C PHE A 142 -0.47 7.05 -21.92
N ALA A 143 -0.12 6.25 -22.94
CA ALA A 143 -0.71 6.30 -24.27
C ALA A 143 -1.82 5.24 -24.51
N ALA A 144 -2.25 4.50 -23.49
CA ALA A 144 -3.45 3.66 -23.59
C ALA A 144 -4.72 4.52 -23.41
N GLY A 145 -4.87 5.52 -24.28
CA GLY A 145 -6.16 6.12 -24.56
C GLY A 145 -7.01 5.09 -25.31
N LYS A 146 -8.21 4.83 -24.79
CA LYS A 146 -9.43 4.42 -25.51
C LYS A 146 -9.22 3.51 -26.73
N LYS A 147 -9.60 2.24 -26.58
CA LYS A 147 -10.41 1.59 -27.61
C LYS A 147 -11.78 1.31 -27.01
#